data_AF-A0A7M2X319-F1
#
_entry.id   AF-A0A7M2X319-F1
#
_cell.length_a   1.000
_cell.length_b   1.000
_cell.length_c   1.000
_cell.angle_alpha   90.00
_cell.angle_beta   90.00
_cell.angle_gamma   90.00
#
_symmetry.space_group_name_H-M   'P 1'
#
loop_
_entity.id
_entity.type
_entity.pdbx_description
1 polymer ?
#
loop_
_entity_poly.entity_id
_entity_poly.type
_entity_poly.pdbx_seq_one_letter_code
_entity_poly.pdbx_strand_id
1 'polypeptide(L)'
;MTPHLFLTALVAATLVVLIVNGVRSGRRRDAVRQLAGEWRMNFAALDTLQLSGRIAGRFPVPGVSALRVHNLIYGMDGENYRYYFTIDYTIGVTESSRRVSVVATYVEPRDRRRGGATALTLGDDQLPPLDQYRALAAERR
;
A
#
# COMPACT_ATOMS: atom_id res chain seq x y z
N MET A 1 26.02 18.72 30.81
CA MET A 1 26.25 18.28 29.41
C MET A 1 26.52 19.52 28.58
N THR A 2 27.54 19.52 27.73
CA THR A 2 27.82 20.67 26.85
C THR A 2 26.76 20.74 25.73
N PRO A 3 26.22 21.92 25.40
CA PRO A 3 25.16 22.08 24.40
C PRO A 3 25.48 21.45 23.04
N HIS A 4 26.76 21.48 22.65
CA HIS A 4 27.25 20.93 21.39
C HIS A 4 27.13 19.40 21.33
N LEU A 5 27.41 18.70 22.44
CA LEU A 5 27.27 17.24 22.49
C LEU A 5 25.81 16.80 22.37
N PHE A 6 24.89 17.56 22.98
CA PHE A 6 23.46 17.31 22.86
C PHE A 6 22.97 17.47 21.41
N LEU A 7 23.36 18.55 20.75
CA LEU A 7 22.98 18.81 19.35
C LEU A 7 23.54 17.73 18.40
N THR A 8 24.82 17.35 18.55
CA THR A 8 25.43 16.29 17.75
C THR A 8 24.72 14.95 17.96
N ALA A 9 24.38 14.61 19.20
CA ALA A 9 23.65 13.38 19.51
C ALA A 9 22.24 13.38 18.88
N LEU A 10 21.52 14.50 18.94
CA LEU A 10 20.19 14.65 18.36
C LEU A 10 20.21 14.48 16.83
N VAL A 11 21.17 15.13 16.16
CA VAL A 11 21.35 15.02 14.71
C VAL A 11 21.70 13.57 14.32
N ALA A 12 22.64 12.94 15.03
CA ALA A 12 23.03 11.56 14.77
C ALA A 12 21.83 10.60 14.94
N ALA A 13 21.05 10.75 16.02
CA ALA A 13 19.86 9.92 16.25
C ALA A 13 18.82 10.10 15.14
N THR A 14 18.55 11.34 14.73
CA THR A 14 17.62 11.64 13.63
C THR A 14 18.07 11.00 12.32
N LEU A 15 19.37 11.10 12.02
CA LEU A 15 19.95 10.54 10.81
C LEU A 15 19.87 9.01 10.79
N VAL A 16 20.12 8.34 11.93
CA VAL A 16 19.92 6.89 12.07
C VAL A 16 18.47 6.51 11.81
N VAL A 17 17.49 7.23 12.38
CA VAL A 17 16.07 6.96 12.15
C VAL A 17 15.70 7.08 10.67
N LEU A 18 16.20 8.11 9.97
CA LEU A 18 15.97 8.30 8.54
C LEU A 18 16.56 7.15 7.72
N ILE A 19 17.79 6.71 8.02
CA ILE A 19 18.44 5.59 7.34
C ILE A 19 17.63 4.30 7.56
N VAL A 20 17.27 4.00 8.82
CA VAL A 20 16.52 2.78 9.14
C VAL A 20 15.17 2.77 8.41
N ASN A 21 14.48 3.91 8.35
CA ASN A 21 13.21 4.03 7.64
C ASN A 21 13.37 3.88 6.12
N GLY A 22 14.42 4.47 5.55
CA GLY A 22 14.77 4.32 4.14
C GLY A 22 15.08 2.87 3.77
N VAL A 23 15.90 2.19 4.57
CA VAL A 23 16.25 0.77 4.34
C VAL A 23 15.03 -0.14 4.47
N ARG A 24 14.17 0.09 5.48
CA ARG A 24 12.94 -0.69 5.66
C ARG A 24 11.97 -0.52 4.50
N SER A 25 11.80 0.69 4.00
CA SER A 25 10.93 0.95 2.84
C SER A 25 11.49 0.33 1.55
N GLY A 26 12.81 0.39 1.34
CA GLY A 26 13.48 -0.31 0.24
C GLY A 26 13.27 -1.83 0.29
N ARG A 27 13.56 -2.46 1.44
CA ARG A 27 13.36 -3.91 1.61
C ARG A 27 11.91 -4.34 1.37
N ARG A 28 10.94 -3.55 1.84
CA ARG A 28 9.52 -3.82 1.59
C ARG A 28 9.21 -3.79 0.09
N ARG A 29 9.69 -2.77 -0.62
CA ARG A 29 9.51 -2.62 -2.06
C ARG A 29 10.10 -3.82 -2.81
N ASP A 30 11.29 -4.27 -2.43
CA ASP A 30 11.95 -5.39 -3.09
C ASP A 30 11.22 -6.72 -2.82
N ALA A 31 10.73 -6.93 -1.60
CA ALA A 31 9.91 -8.11 -1.26
C ALA A 31 8.60 -8.16 -2.07
N VAL A 32 7.91 -7.02 -2.24
CA VAL A 32 6.68 -6.95 -3.06
C VAL A 32 7.02 -7.14 -4.54
N ARG A 33 8.15 -6.61 -5.03
CA ARG A 33 8.62 -6.87 -6.40
C ARG A 33 8.89 -8.35 -6.63
N GLN A 34 9.52 -9.03 -5.68
CA GLN A 34 9.76 -10.47 -5.76
C GLN A 34 8.42 -11.24 -5.81
N LEU A 35 7.46 -10.87 -4.96
CA LEU A 35 6.13 -11.46 -4.94
C LEU A 35 5.39 -11.30 -6.28
N ALA A 36 5.51 -10.13 -6.92
CA ALA A 36 4.98 -9.92 -8.26
C ALA A 36 5.60 -10.89 -9.28
N GLY A 37 6.91 -11.12 -9.19
CA GLY A 37 7.62 -12.11 -10.02
C GLY A 37 7.13 -13.54 -9.78
N GLU A 38 6.93 -13.95 -8.52
CA GLU A 38 6.37 -15.26 -8.15
C GLU A 38 4.96 -15.45 -8.73
N TRP A 39 4.15 -14.38 -8.77
CA TRP A 39 2.81 -14.40 -9.33
C TRP A 39 2.74 -14.17 -10.85
N ARG A 40 3.90 -13.98 -11.52
CA ARG A 40 3.99 -13.62 -12.94
C ARG A 40 3.17 -12.36 -13.28
N MET A 41 3.17 -11.39 -12.38
CA MET A 41 2.50 -10.10 -12.51
C MET A 41 3.52 -8.95 -12.62
N ASN A 42 3.04 -7.78 -13.01
CA ASN A 42 3.84 -6.56 -13.10
C ASN A 42 3.89 -5.85 -11.76
N PHE A 43 4.99 -5.14 -11.50
CA PHE A 43 5.17 -4.34 -10.30
C PHE A 43 5.40 -2.86 -10.64
N ALA A 44 4.67 -1.96 -9.97
CA ALA A 44 4.85 -0.52 -10.03
C ALA A 44 4.93 0.04 -8.60
N ALA A 45 6.02 0.74 -8.27
CA ALA A 45 6.21 1.26 -6.91
C ALA A 45 5.27 2.42 -6.57
N LEU A 46 4.84 3.19 -7.58
CA LEU A 46 3.96 4.34 -7.47
C LEU A 46 2.63 4.06 -8.17
N ASP A 47 1.64 4.91 -7.92
CA ASP A 47 0.31 4.84 -8.54
C ASP A 47 0.31 5.30 -10.01
N THR A 48 1.01 4.56 -10.87
CA THR A 48 1.09 4.85 -12.31
C THR A 48 -0.25 4.64 -13.04
N LEU A 49 -1.17 3.88 -12.44
CA LEU A 49 -2.50 3.59 -13.01
C LEU A 49 -3.61 4.51 -12.47
N GLN A 50 -3.26 5.48 -11.61
CA GLN A 50 -4.20 6.41 -10.96
C GLN A 50 -5.32 5.70 -10.20
N LEU A 51 -5.01 4.57 -9.57
CA LEU A 51 -5.95 3.79 -8.76
C LEU A 51 -6.47 4.60 -7.57
N SER A 52 -5.65 5.47 -6.97
CA SER A 52 -6.06 6.30 -5.83
C SER A 52 -7.32 7.10 -6.15
N GLY A 53 -7.37 7.73 -7.33
CA GLY A 53 -8.55 8.49 -7.76
C GLY A 53 -9.75 7.61 -8.09
N ARG A 54 -9.54 6.41 -8.63
CA ARG A 54 -10.61 5.46 -8.99
C ARG A 54 -11.26 4.81 -7.77
N ILE A 55 -10.47 4.54 -6.73
CA ILE A 55 -10.95 3.85 -5.53
C ILE A 55 -11.42 4.80 -4.45
N ALA A 56 -11.06 6.10 -4.50
CA ALA A 56 -11.46 7.07 -3.48
C ALA A 56 -12.98 7.09 -3.22
N GLY A 57 -13.79 7.04 -4.28
CA GLY A 57 -15.26 7.00 -4.17
C GLY A 57 -15.83 5.63 -3.77
N ARG A 58 -15.00 4.59 -3.67
CA ARG A 58 -15.39 3.21 -3.32
C ARG A 58 -14.67 2.72 -2.05
N PHE A 59 -13.98 3.61 -1.35
CA PHE A 59 -13.19 3.23 -0.19
C PHE A 59 -14.15 2.86 0.96
N PRO A 60 -14.00 1.68 1.59
CA PRO A 60 -14.99 1.19 2.55
C PRO A 60 -14.92 1.90 3.91
N VAL A 61 -13.85 2.66 4.18
CA VAL A 61 -13.70 3.41 5.42
C VAL A 61 -14.18 4.86 5.20
N PRO A 62 -15.26 5.31 5.87
CA PRO A 62 -15.74 6.67 5.74
C PRO A 62 -14.80 7.68 6.41
N GLY A 63 -14.83 8.94 5.93
CA GLY A 63 -14.10 10.05 6.58
C GLY A 63 -12.58 9.98 6.45
N VAL A 64 -12.05 9.19 5.51
CA VAL A 64 -10.60 9.11 5.28
C VAL A 64 -10.07 10.29 4.49
N SER A 65 -8.82 10.66 4.76
CA SER A 65 -8.10 11.68 4.01
C SER A 65 -6.71 11.18 3.61
N ALA A 66 -6.08 11.90 2.68
CA ALA A 66 -4.73 11.62 2.20
C ALA A 66 -4.52 10.19 1.69
N LEU A 67 -5.52 9.61 1.02
CA LEU A 67 -5.46 8.27 0.43
C LEU A 67 -4.37 8.21 -0.65
N ARG A 68 -3.45 7.25 -0.53
CA ARG A 68 -2.31 7.06 -1.44
C ARG A 68 -2.08 5.59 -1.75
N VAL A 69 -2.09 5.24 -3.02
CA VAL A 69 -1.72 3.91 -3.52
C VAL A 69 -0.23 3.84 -3.83
N HIS A 70 0.42 2.75 -3.45
CA HIS A 70 1.82 2.45 -3.79
C HIS A 70 2.10 0.94 -3.72
N ASN A 71 3.28 0.51 -4.17
CA ASN A 71 3.68 -0.92 -4.24
C ASN A 71 2.66 -1.79 -5.00
N LEU A 72 2.19 -1.32 -6.15
CA LEU A 72 1.18 -1.98 -6.95
C LEU A 72 1.73 -3.22 -7.66
N ILE A 73 1.08 -4.36 -7.45
CA ILE A 73 1.17 -5.58 -8.27
C ILE A 73 -0.07 -5.63 -9.17
N TYR A 74 0.11 -5.84 -10.46
CA TYR A 74 -1.02 -5.93 -11.39
C TYR A 74 -0.79 -6.91 -12.54
N GLY A 75 -1.87 -7.53 -13.00
CA GLY A 75 -1.83 -8.49 -14.09
C GLY A 75 -3.22 -8.77 -14.65
N MET A 76 -3.26 -9.53 -15.74
CA MET A 76 -4.51 -10.10 -16.23
C MET A 76 -4.71 -11.48 -15.61
N ASP A 77 -5.95 -11.76 -15.25
CA ASP A 77 -6.43 -13.05 -14.78
C ASP A 77 -7.74 -13.37 -15.51
N GLY A 78 -7.62 -14.15 -16.59
CA GLY A 78 -8.70 -14.36 -17.56
C GLY A 78 -9.16 -13.06 -18.20
N GLU A 79 -10.46 -12.76 -18.06
CA GLU A 79 -11.11 -11.55 -18.58
C GLU A 79 -11.06 -10.35 -17.61
N ASN A 80 -10.28 -10.44 -16.52
CA ASN A 80 -10.19 -9.38 -15.52
C ASN A 80 -8.76 -8.87 -15.36
N TYR A 81 -8.61 -7.58 -15.13
CA TYR A 81 -7.42 -7.00 -14.53
C TYR A 81 -7.49 -7.15 -13.02
N ARG A 82 -6.42 -7.68 -12.43
CA ARG A 82 -6.25 -7.82 -11.00
C ARG A 82 -5.18 -6.88 -10.49
N TYR A 83 -5.47 -6.22 -9.39
CA TYR A 83 -4.59 -5.28 -8.72
C TYR A 83 -4.46 -5.67 -7.25
N TYR A 84 -3.23 -5.66 -6.73
CA TYR A 84 -2.92 -5.71 -5.31
C TYR A 84 -2.00 -4.55 -4.98
N PHE A 85 -2.25 -3.80 -3.93
CA PHE A 85 -1.45 -2.61 -3.64
C PHE A 85 -1.54 -2.22 -2.18
N THR A 86 -0.56 -1.44 -1.73
CA THR A 86 -0.59 -0.84 -0.40
C THR A 86 -1.30 0.51 -0.48
N ILE A 87 -2.25 0.73 0.42
CA ILE A 87 -2.98 1.97 0.62
C ILE A 87 -2.54 2.57 1.94
N ASP A 88 -2.03 3.80 1.89
CA ASP A 88 -1.90 4.66 3.05
C ASP A 88 -3.08 5.62 3.11
N TYR A 89 -3.68 5.79 4.28
CA TYR A 89 -4.75 6.77 4.50
C TYR A 89 -4.73 7.27 5.95
N THR A 90 -5.41 8.38 6.22
CA THR A 90 -5.54 8.95 7.56
C THR A 90 -6.99 8.86 8.03
N ILE A 91 -7.19 8.35 9.24
CA ILE A 91 -8.48 8.29 9.94
C ILE A 91 -8.52 9.42 10.98
N GLY A 92 -9.67 10.07 11.12
CA GLY A 92 -9.90 11.11 12.12
C GLY A 92 -9.39 12.47 11.66
N VAL A 93 -10.31 13.36 11.27
CA VAL A 93 -9.99 14.71 10.79
C VAL A 93 -10.16 15.76 11.89
N THR A 94 -10.88 15.45 12.97
CA THR A 94 -11.35 16.44 13.96
C THR A 94 -10.68 16.38 15.34
N GLU A 95 -10.24 15.22 15.85
CA GLU A 95 -9.68 15.12 17.22
C GLU A 95 -8.34 14.37 17.32
N SER A 96 -8.19 13.23 16.64
CA SER A 96 -6.93 12.49 16.59
C SER A 96 -6.72 11.86 15.21
N SER A 97 -5.75 12.37 14.46
CA SER A 97 -5.40 11.82 13.15
C SER A 97 -4.47 10.62 13.30
N ARG A 98 -4.87 9.45 12.79
CA ARG A 98 -4.03 8.26 12.72
C ARG A 98 -3.79 7.86 11.28
N ARG A 99 -2.52 7.71 10.90
CA ARG A 99 -2.14 7.13 9.61
C ARG A 99 -2.22 5.61 9.68
N VAL A 100 -2.88 5.01 8.70
CA VAL A 100 -3.05 3.57 8.52
C VAL A 100 -2.44 3.17 7.19
N SER A 101 -1.83 1.99 7.15
CA SER A 101 -1.23 1.39 5.96
C SER A 101 -1.72 -0.05 5.85
N VAL A 102 -2.44 -0.38 4.78
CA VAL A 102 -3.05 -1.70 4.58
C VAL A 102 -2.89 -2.13 3.12
N VAL A 103 -2.81 -3.42 2.85
CA VAL A 103 -2.87 -3.96 1.49
C VAL A 103 -4.32 -4.10 1.08
N ALA A 104 -4.61 -3.82 -0.18
CA ALA A 104 -5.92 -4.01 -0.76
C ALA A 104 -5.82 -4.74 -2.09
N THR A 105 -6.93 -5.35 -2.48
CA THR A 105 -7.13 -5.88 -3.83
C THR A 105 -8.35 -5.27 -4.49
N TYR A 106 -8.22 -5.06 -5.79
CA TYR A 106 -9.25 -4.51 -6.67
C TYR A 106 -9.23 -5.30 -7.98
N VAL A 107 -10.41 -5.58 -8.52
CA VAL A 107 -10.57 -6.33 -9.76
C VAL A 107 -11.46 -5.53 -10.70
N GLU A 108 -10.99 -5.32 -11.92
CA GLU A 108 -11.68 -4.58 -12.96
C GLU A 108 -11.83 -5.48 -14.20
N PRO A 109 -13.02 -5.64 -14.78
CA PRO A 109 -13.15 -6.41 -16.02
C PRO A 109 -12.37 -5.74 -17.15
N ARG A 110 -11.79 -6.56 -18.04
CA ARG A 110 -11.06 -6.10 -19.22
C ARG A 110 -11.98 -5.30 -20.14
N ASP A 111 -13.21 -5.78 -20.31
CA ASP A 111 -14.28 -5.04 -20.97
C ASP A 111 -15.14 -4.30 -19.94
N ARG A 112 -14.88 -3.00 -19.81
CA ARG A 112 -15.64 -2.08 -18.93
C ARG A 112 -17.13 -2.01 -19.26
N ARG A 113 -17.56 -2.46 -20.45
CA ARG A 113 -18.97 -2.49 -20.84
C ARG A 113 -19.70 -3.73 -20.32
N ARG A 114 -18.98 -4.80 -19.96
CA ARG A 114 -19.55 -6.10 -19.58
C ARG A 114 -19.71 -6.32 -18.07
N GLY A 115 -19.16 -5.45 -17.22
CA GLY A 115 -19.27 -5.61 -15.78
C GLY A 115 -18.81 -4.39 -14.99
N GLY A 116 -19.37 -4.25 -13.78
CA GLY A 116 -18.87 -3.31 -12.79
C GLY A 116 -17.57 -3.82 -12.18
N ALA A 117 -16.68 -2.90 -11.80
CA ALA A 117 -15.52 -3.30 -11.02
C ALA A 117 -15.95 -3.86 -9.65
N THR A 118 -15.14 -4.77 -9.11
CA THR A 118 -15.43 -5.41 -7.82
C THR A 118 -15.21 -4.42 -6.67
N ALA A 119 -15.92 -4.64 -5.56
CA ALA A 119 -15.66 -3.90 -4.32
C ALA A 119 -14.19 -4.04 -3.91
N LEU A 120 -13.64 -2.97 -3.33
CA LEU A 120 -12.29 -2.96 -2.80
C LEU A 120 -12.25 -3.85 -1.54
N THR A 121 -11.39 -4.86 -1.55
CA THR A 121 -11.17 -5.72 -0.37
C THR A 121 -9.88 -5.29 0.32
N LEU A 122 -9.95 -4.97 1.60
CA LEU A 122 -8.80 -4.62 2.44
C LEU A 122 -8.29 -5.87 3.16
N GLY A 123 -6.98 -5.98 3.31
CA GLY A 123 -6.34 -6.99 4.16
C GLY A 123 -6.44 -6.64 5.65
N ASP A 124 -6.05 -7.58 6.49
CA ASP A 124 -5.98 -7.40 7.94
C ASP A 124 -4.80 -6.48 8.32
N ASP A 125 -5.09 -5.34 8.94
CA ASP A 125 -4.09 -4.35 9.33
C ASP A 125 -3.18 -4.79 10.49
N GLN A 126 -3.50 -5.90 11.14
CA GLN A 126 -2.67 -6.53 12.18
C GLN A 126 -1.53 -7.37 11.59
N LEU A 127 -1.64 -7.79 10.33
CA LEU A 127 -0.63 -8.61 9.67
C LEU A 127 0.51 -7.76 9.08
N PRO A 128 1.74 -8.29 8.99
CA PRO A 128 2.79 -7.68 8.19
C PRO A 128 2.33 -7.49 6.73
N PRO A 129 2.71 -6.38 6.05
CA PRO A 129 2.19 -6.09 4.71
C PRO A 129 2.37 -7.23 3.70
N LEU A 130 3.50 -7.94 3.74
CA LEU A 130 3.75 -9.05 2.81
C LEU A 130 2.78 -10.22 3.03
N ASP A 131 2.41 -10.47 4.28
CA ASP A 131 1.46 -11.54 4.62
C ASP A 131 0.04 -11.13 4.27
N GLN A 132 -0.30 -9.84 4.33
CA GLN A 132 -1.57 -9.33 3.79
C GLN A 132 -1.69 -9.57 2.29
N TYR A 133 -0.63 -9.31 1.50
CA TYR A 133 -0.63 -9.64 0.06
C TYR A 133 -0.92 -11.13 -0.17
N ARG A 134 -0.23 -12.00 0.58
CA ARG A 134 -0.39 -13.46 0.44
C ARG A 134 -1.78 -13.93 0.86
N ALA A 135 -2.31 -13.41 1.96
CA ALA A 135 -3.66 -13.74 2.44
C ALA A 135 -4.72 -13.36 1.39
N LEU A 136 -4.67 -12.13 0.86
CA LEU A 136 -5.60 -11.67 -0.17
C LEU A 136 -5.49 -12.48 -1.48
N ALA A 137 -4.29 -12.95 -1.82
CA ALA A 137 -4.09 -13.82 -2.98
C ALA A 137 -4.63 -15.26 -2.74
N ALA A 138 -4.62 -15.73 -1.49
CA ALA A 138 -5.08 -17.06 -1.11
C ALA A 138 -6.63 -17.15 -1.05
N GLU A 139 -7.32 -16.11 -0.58
CA GLU A 139 -8.79 -16.05 -0.48
C GLU A 139 -9.53 -16.16 -1.84
N ARG A 140 -8.80 -16.14 -2.95
CA ARG A 140 -9.34 -16.09 -4.31
C ARG A 140 -8.90 -17.26 -5.21
N ARG A 141 -8.25 -18.29 -4.65
CA ARG A 141 -8.04 -19.59 -5.31
C ARG A 141 -9.17 -20.54 -4.98
#